data_AF-A0A839Q816-F1
#
_entry.id   AF-A0A839Q816-F1
#
_cell.length_a   1.000
_cell.length_b   1.000
_cell.length_c   1.000
_cell.angle_alpha   90.00
_cell.angle_beta   90.00
_cell.angle_gamma   90.00
#
_symmetry.space_group_name_H-M   'P 1'
#
loop_
_entity.id
_entity.type
_entity.pdbx_description
1 polymer ?
#
loop_
_entity_poly.entity_id
_entity_poly.type
_entity_poly.pdbx_seq_one_letter_code
_entity_poly.pdbx_strand_id
1 'polypeptide(L)'
;MTVLQLVRGGKGKQELQPLPNPEQLQPAQMFRNGTDTFLAGSDDLIWIALGLSFSNFRVIQFAFVDRYFQPIAETEADWLSDQLVDLIEQRLLDSIEIFIATHLNGRFVEQVRLHNGSTHNDITVVQDGIVYAKEEDFASLSVALKRVNLYR
;
A
#
# COMPACT_ATOMS: atom_id res chain seq x y z
N MET A 1 17.93 -3.44 -4.36
CA MET A 1 16.55 -2.98 -4.13
C MET A 1 15.65 -4.12 -4.56
N THR A 2 14.81 -4.63 -3.65
CA THR A 2 13.96 -5.80 -3.91
C THR A 2 12.53 -5.33 -4.09
N VAL A 3 11.87 -5.79 -5.14
CA VAL A 3 10.47 -5.48 -5.43
C VAL A 3 9.64 -6.65 -4.92
N LEU A 4 8.77 -6.40 -3.94
CA LEU A 4 7.82 -7.41 -3.47
C LEU A 4 6.49 -7.13 -4.11
N GLN A 5 5.87 -8.11 -4.74
CA GLN A 5 4.48 -7.96 -5.17
C GLN A 5 3.58 -8.66 -4.14
N LEU A 6 2.48 -8.00 -3.79
CA LEU A 6 1.43 -8.66 -3.04
C LEU A 6 0.74 -9.69 -3.95
N VAL A 7 0.91 -10.97 -3.64
CA VAL A 7 0.33 -12.08 -4.40
C VAL A 7 -0.80 -12.70 -3.56
N ARG A 8 -1.97 -12.91 -4.15
CA ARG A 8 -3.06 -13.58 -3.42
C ARG A 8 -2.84 -15.08 -3.56
N GLY A 9 -2.40 -15.76 -2.51
CA GLY A 9 -2.45 -17.22 -2.47
C GLY A 9 -3.90 -17.72 -2.55
N GLY A 10 -4.16 -18.66 -3.46
CA GLY A 10 -5.43 -19.36 -3.54
C GLY A 10 -5.88 -19.91 -2.17
N LYS A 11 -7.20 -19.97 -1.95
CA LYS A 11 -7.88 -20.20 -0.65
C LYS A 11 -7.77 -19.05 0.36
N GLY A 12 -7.80 -17.81 -0.12
CA GLY A 12 -8.04 -16.63 0.74
C GLY A 12 -6.86 -16.21 1.61
N LYS A 13 -5.63 -16.61 1.28
CA LYS A 13 -4.42 -16.18 2.00
C LYS A 13 -3.62 -15.24 1.12
N GLN A 14 -3.59 -13.95 1.44
CA GLN A 14 -2.69 -13.01 0.76
C GLN A 14 -1.27 -13.19 1.31
N GLU A 15 -0.27 -13.30 0.44
CA GLU A 15 1.13 -13.50 0.80
C GLU A 15 2.02 -12.56 -0.05
N LEU A 16 2.96 -11.86 0.58
CA LEU A 16 3.99 -11.13 -0.17
C LEU A 16 4.94 -12.14 -0.82
N GLN A 17 5.16 -12.02 -2.12
CA GLN A 17 6.22 -12.77 -2.80
C GLN A 17 7.31 -11.83 -3.30
N PRO A 18 8.59 -12.16 -3.08
CA PRO A 18 9.68 -11.44 -3.70
C PRO A 18 9.65 -11.69 -5.21
N LEU A 19 9.67 -10.62 -6.00
CA LEU A 19 9.81 -10.68 -7.44
C LEU A 19 11.09 -9.98 -7.90
N PRO A 20 11.64 -10.38 -9.06
CA PRO A 20 12.69 -9.62 -9.71
C PRO A 20 12.21 -8.19 -10.01
N ASN A 21 13.13 -7.22 -9.97
CA ASN A 21 12.85 -5.81 -10.25
C ASN A 21 12.18 -5.67 -11.65
N PRO A 22 11.06 -4.93 -11.79
CA PRO A 22 10.38 -4.69 -13.06
C PRO A 22 11.30 -4.13 -14.16
N GLU A 23 12.33 -3.34 -13.81
CA GLU A 23 13.30 -2.83 -14.79
C GLU A 23 14.19 -3.93 -15.40
N GLN A 24 14.28 -5.11 -14.78
CA GLN A 24 15.05 -6.26 -15.26
C GLN A 24 14.25 -7.18 -16.20
N LEU A 25 12.93 -7.01 -16.27
CA LEU A 25 12.05 -7.77 -17.15
C LEU A 25 11.38 -6.78 -18.10
N GLN A 26 11.65 -6.89 -19.40
CA GLN A 26 10.89 -6.12 -20.39
C GLN A 26 9.38 -6.32 -20.15
N PRO A 27 8.54 -5.26 -20.27
CA PRO A 27 7.10 -5.32 -19.97
C PRO A 27 6.31 -6.41 -20.72
N ALA A 28 6.91 -7.01 -21.75
CA ALA A 28 6.30 -8.02 -22.62
C ALA A 28 6.43 -9.48 -22.13
N GLN A 29 7.14 -9.77 -21.03
CA GLN A 29 7.35 -11.16 -20.57
C GLN A 29 6.82 -11.48 -19.17
N MET A 30 5.79 -10.76 -18.69
CA MET A 30 4.90 -11.31 -17.67
C MET A 30 3.94 -12.36 -18.28
N PHE A 31 4.48 -13.41 -18.92
CA PHE A 31 3.70 -14.61 -19.18
C PHE A 31 3.55 -15.38 -17.87
N ARG A 32 2.50 -15.06 -17.11
CA ARG A 32 2.15 -15.72 -15.86
C ARG A 32 1.13 -16.84 -16.12
N ASN A 33 1.59 -18.07 -15.98
CA ASN A 33 0.69 -19.21 -15.77
C ASN A 33 0.21 -19.17 -14.31
N GLY A 34 -1.09 -18.92 -14.09
CA GLY A 34 -1.75 -19.18 -12.80
C GLY A 34 -2.32 -17.94 -12.08
N THR A 35 -3.59 -17.63 -12.37
CA THR A 35 -4.69 -17.17 -11.48
C THR A 35 -4.56 -16.12 -10.37
N ASP A 36 -3.39 -15.65 -9.93
CA ASP A 36 -3.29 -15.19 -8.53
C ASP A 36 -2.51 -13.88 -8.26
N THR A 37 -2.52 -12.91 -9.17
CA THR A 37 -2.04 -11.54 -8.90
C THR A 37 -3.15 -10.50 -8.98
N PHE A 38 -3.33 -9.72 -7.92
CA PHE A 38 -4.29 -8.63 -7.84
C PHE A 38 -3.55 -7.29 -7.95
N LEU A 39 -4.11 -6.36 -8.73
CA LEU A 39 -3.75 -4.93 -8.70
C LEU A 39 -4.33 -4.33 -7.43
N ALA A 40 -3.52 -3.76 -6.54
CA ALA A 40 -4.06 -3.07 -5.36
C ALA A 40 -4.92 -1.89 -5.83
N GLY A 41 -6.18 -1.83 -5.39
CA GLY A 41 -7.00 -0.64 -5.58
C GLY A 41 -6.46 0.51 -4.73
N SER A 42 -6.81 1.75 -5.11
CA SER A 42 -6.54 2.96 -4.31
C SER A 42 -6.83 2.76 -2.82
N ASP A 43 -8.01 2.22 -2.50
CA ASP A 43 -8.45 2.07 -1.12
C ASP A 43 -7.69 0.94 -0.40
N ASP A 44 -7.18 -0.05 -1.13
CA ASP A 44 -6.41 -1.15 -0.55
C ASP A 44 -5.12 -0.62 0.09
N LEU A 45 -4.49 0.42 -0.48
CA LEU A 45 -3.31 1.06 0.12
C LEU A 45 -3.61 1.70 1.47
N ILE A 46 -4.81 2.25 1.65
CA ILE A 46 -5.27 2.84 2.91
C ILE A 46 -5.42 1.75 3.97
N TRP A 47 -6.08 0.64 3.61
CA TRP A 47 -6.28 -0.48 4.53
C TRP A 47 -4.97 -1.21 4.86
N ILE A 48 -4.05 -1.31 3.89
CA ILE A 48 -2.69 -1.80 4.11
C ILE A 48 -1.98 -0.90 5.12
N ALA A 49 -1.98 0.42 4.91
CA ALA A 49 -1.34 1.37 5.81
C ALA A 49 -1.90 1.28 7.23
N LEU A 50 -3.22 1.15 7.37
CA LEU A 50 -3.88 0.94 8.65
C LEU A 50 -3.45 -0.38 9.31
N GLY A 51 -3.46 -1.51 8.60
CA GLY A 51 -3.03 -2.77 9.19
C GLY A 51 -1.55 -2.78 9.61
N LEU A 52 -0.70 -2.08 8.84
CA LEU A 52 0.70 -1.88 9.18
C LEU A 52 0.87 -0.98 10.42
N SER A 53 -0.01 0.02 10.64
CA SER A 53 0.04 0.92 11.81
C SER A 53 -0.31 0.23 13.15
N PHE A 54 -0.95 -0.94 13.10
CA PHE A 54 -1.09 -1.83 14.27
C PHE A 54 0.20 -2.59 14.63
N SER A 55 1.23 -2.46 13.80
CA SER A 55 2.56 -3.04 14.00
C SER A 55 3.58 -1.91 14.23
N ASN A 56 4.88 -2.19 14.06
CA ASN A 56 5.93 -1.19 14.29
C ASN A 56 6.11 -0.23 13.10
N PHE A 57 5.08 -0.03 12.27
CA PHE A 57 5.14 0.88 11.13
C PHE A 57 4.37 2.15 11.43
N ARG A 58 4.90 3.28 10.96
CA ARG A 58 4.23 4.58 11.01
C ARG A 58 3.98 5.06 9.59
N VAL A 59 2.77 5.53 9.29
CA VAL A 59 2.48 6.15 8.00
C VAL A 59 3.15 7.52 7.96
N ILE A 60 3.85 7.83 6.87
CA ILE A 60 4.50 9.13 6.64
C ILE A 60 3.64 9.98 5.71
N GLN A 61 3.23 9.43 4.57
CA GLN A 61 2.59 10.20 3.51
C GLN A 61 1.79 9.29 2.58
N PHE A 62 0.70 9.82 2.05
CA PHE A 62 0.00 9.29 0.88
C PHE A 62 0.22 10.20 -0.32
N ALA A 63 0.40 9.63 -1.51
CA ALA A 63 0.32 10.39 -2.74
C ALA A 63 -0.94 10.03 -3.52
N PHE A 64 -1.52 11.05 -4.13
CA PHE A 64 -2.82 10.98 -4.76
C PHE A 64 -2.75 11.39 -6.22
N VAL A 65 -3.54 10.70 -7.05
CA VAL A 65 -3.74 11.00 -8.46
C VAL A 65 -5.23 11.10 -8.76
N ASP A 66 -5.58 11.73 -9.88
CA ASP A 66 -6.95 11.77 -10.37
C ASP A 66 -7.30 10.51 -11.19
N ARG A 67 -8.52 10.47 -11.74
CA ARG A 67 -9.00 9.38 -12.61
C ARG A 67 -8.20 9.18 -13.91
N TYR A 68 -7.34 10.13 -14.27
CA TYR A 68 -6.45 10.06 -15.43
C TYR A 68 -5.00 9.75 -15.01
N PHE A 69 -4.79 9.37 -13.74
CA PHE A 69 -3.48 9.12 -13.16
C PHE A 69 -2.55 10.34 -13.22
N GLN A 70 -3.13 11.55 -13.17
CA GLN A 70 -2.37 12.78 -13.04
C GLN A 70 -2.29 13.19 -11.57
N PRO A 71 -1.13 13.71 -11.10
CA PRO A 71 -1.03 14.27 -9.76
C PRO A 71 -2.11 15.34 -9.54
N ILE A 72 -2.81 15.26 -8.41
CA ILE A 72 -3.74 16.32 -8.01
C ILE A 72 -2.97 17.56 -7.49
N ALA A 73 -3.68 18.65 -7.21
CA ALA A 73 -3.05 19.87 -6.70
C ALA A 73 -2.32 19.59 -5.38
N GLU A 74 -1.07 20.07 -5.24
CA GLU A 74 -0.20 19.80 -4.10
C GLU A 74 -0.87 20.12 -2.76
N THR A 75 -1.48 21.30 -2.64
CA THR A 75 -2.19 21.71 -1.42
C THR A 75 -3.35 20.79 -1.05
N GLU A 76 -4.00 20.19 -2.04
CA GLU A 76 -5.08 19.24 -1.84
C GLU A 76 -4.55 17.86 -1.47
N ALA A 77 -3.48 17.41 -2.13
CA ALA A 77 -2.79 16.16 -1.82
C ALA A 77 -2.24 16.16 -0.39
N ASP A 78 -1.60 17.24 0.03
CA ASP A 78 -1.04 17.37 1.38
C ASP A 78 -2.14 17.34 2.43
N TRP A 79 -3.22 18.09 2.23
CA TRP A 79 -4.36 18.07 3.17
C TRP A 79 -5.00 16.68 3.28
N LEU A 80 -5.22 16.00 2.15
CA LEU A 80 -5.75 14.63 2.14
C LEU A 80 -4.81 13.66 2.84
N SER A 81 -3.50 13.78 2.58
CA SER A 81 -2.49 12.93 3.21
C SER A 81 -2.47 13.12 4.71
N ASP A 82 -2.38 14.36 5.19
CA ASP A 82 -2.32 14.67 6.62
C ASP A 82 -3.55 14.18 7.37
N GLN A 83 -4.76 14.42 6.82
CA GLN A 83 -6.00 13.92 7.42
C GLN A 83 -6.02 12.39 7.47
N LEU A 84 -5.61 11.72 6.41
CA LEU A 84 -5.63 10.26 6.36
C LEU A 84 -4.59 9.64 7.30
N VAL A 85 -3.41 10.25 7.42
CA VAL A 85 -2.38 9.87 8.40
C VAL A 85 -2.92 10.02 9.81
N ASP A 86 -3.51 11.16 10.16
CA ASP A 86 -4.08 11.41 11.49
C ASP A 86 -5.17 10.38 11.84
N LEU A 87 -6.06 10.07 10.89
CA LEU A 87 -7.11 9.07 11.07
C LEU A 87 -6.56 7.66 11.31
N ILE A 88 -5.49 7.30 10.60
CA ILE A 88 -4.82 5.99 10.77
C ILE A 88 -4.05 5.93 12.08
N GLU A 89 -3.34 6.99 12.47
CA GLU A 89 -2.64 7.07 13.76
C GLU A 89 -3.63 6.95 14.93
N GLN A 90 -4.81 7.58 14.81
CA GLN A 90 -5.89 7.50 15.80
C GLN A 90 -6.73 6.21 15.72
N ARG A 91 -6.55 5.40 14.67
CA ARG A 91 -7.25 4.11 14.45
C ARG A 91 -8.78 4.26 14.37
N LEU A 92 -9.25 5.36 13.77
CA LEU A 92 -10.67 5.68 13.66
C LEU A 92 -11.28 5.06 12.40
N LEU A 93 -11.59 3.76 12.45
CA LEU A 93 -12.12 2.99 11.31
C LEU A 93 -13.31 3.65 10.61
N ASP A 94 -14.37 3.98 11.36
CA ASP A 94 -15.57 4.61 10.80
C ASP A 94 -15.26 5.95 10.14
N SER A 95 -14.33 6.71 10.71
CA SER A 95 -13.90 8.01 10.16
C SER A 95 -13.07 7.84 8.88
N ILE A 96 -12.26 6.77 8.77
CA ILE A 96 -11.56 6.42 7.54
C ILE A 96 -12.56 6.08 6.43
N GLU A 97 -13.59 5.28 6.73
CA GLU A 97 -14.62 4.95 5.74
C GLU A 97 -15.39 6.19 5.27
N ILE A 98 -15.78 7.07 6.18
CA ILE A 98 -16.42 8.35 5.87
C ILE A 98 -15.48 9.22 5.02
N PHE A 99 -14.19 9.27 5.37
CA PHE A 99 -13.20 10.05 4.63
C PHE A 99 -13.08 9.56 3.18
N ILE A 100 -12.96 8.24 2.98
CA ILE A 100 -12.89 7.62 1.64
C ILE A 100 -14.13 8.01 0.83
N ALA A 101 -15.33 7.82 1.40
CA ALA A 101 -16.59 8.11 0.72
C ALA A 101 -16.76 9.59 0.37
N THR A 102 -16.24 10.50 1.21
CA THR A 102 -16.45 11.95 1.07
C THR A 102 -15.40 12.60 0.17
N HIS A 103 -14.14 12.20 0.29
CA HIS A 103 -13.01 12.94 -0.27
C HIS A 103 -12.33 12.24 -1.45
N LEU A 104 -12.40 10.91 -1.53
CA LEU A 104 -11.71 10.14 -2.58
C LEU A 104 -12.57 9.90 -3.83
N ASN A 105 -13.72 10.55 -3.95
CA ASN A 105 -14.49 10.49 -5.20
C ASN A 105 -13.72 11.15 -6.36
N GLY A 106 -13.24 10.33 -7.29
CA GLY A 106 -12.42 10.75 -8.43
C GLY A 106 -10.93 10.98 -8.12
N ARG A 107 -10.49 10.65 -6.89
CA ARG A 107 -9.10 10.71 -6.44
C ARG A 107 -8.68 9.34 -5.96
N PHE A 108 -7.44 8.97 -6.23
CA PHE A 108 -6.93 7.63 -6.01
C PHE A 108 -5.60 7.72 -5.30
N VAL A 109 -5.37 6.87 -4.31
CA VAL A 109 -4.06 6.70 -3.68
C VAL A 109 -3.19 5.92 -4.65
N GLU A 110 -2.13 6.57 -5.13
CA GLU A 110 -1.12 5.95 -5.99
C GLU A 110 -0.06 5.24 -5.14
N GLN A 111 0.31 5.83 -4.01
CA GLN A 111 1.34 5.29 -3.14
C GLN A 111 1.14 5.69 -1.68
N VAL A 112 1.70 4.86 -0.79
CA VAL A 112 1.86 5.17 0.63
C VAL A 112 3.30 4.93 1.06
N ARG A 113 3.85 5.89 1.79
CA ARG A 113 5.18 5.83 2.40
C ARG A 113 5.05 5.57 3.90
N LEU A 114 5.82 4.61 4.40
CA LEU A 114 5.80 4.15 5.78
C LEU A 114 7.21 4.12 6.36
N HIS A 115 7.35 4.44 7.64
CA HIS A 115 8.57 4.23 8.42
C HIS A 115 8.49 2.90 9.17
N ASN A 116 9.46 2.01 9.00
CA ASN A 116 9.61 0.81 9.81
C ASN A 116 10.42 1.13 11.07
N GLY A 117 9.76 1.19 12.23
CA GLY A 117 10.41 1.45 13.50
C GLY A 117 11.37 0.34 13.97
N SER A 118 11.37 -0.83 13.32
CA SER A 118 12.26 -1.95 13.69
C SER A 118 13.62 -1.84 13.02
N THR A 119 13.63 -1.42 11.75
CA THR A 119 14.82 -1.33 10.91
C THR A 119 15.25 0.13 10.66
N HIS A 120 14.43 1.10 11.08
CA HIS A 120 14.59 2.53 10.81
C HIS A 120 14.65 2.88 9.31
N ASN A 121 13.98 2.07 8.49
CA ASN A 121 13.89 2.27 7.04
C ASN A 121 12.56 2.85 6.62
N ASP A 122 12.57 3.61 5.53
CA ASP A 122 11.36 4.01 4.84
C ASP A 122 11.03 3.04 3.72
N ILE A 123 9.75 2.69 3.60
CA ILE A 123 9.19 1.75 2.64
C ILE A 123 8.09 2.46 1.87
N THR A 124 8.02 2.21 0.56
CA THR A 124 6.95 2.72 -0.29
C THR A 124 6.15 1.56 -0.86
N VAL A 125 4.83 1.62 -0.73
CA VAL A 125 3.88 0.70 -1.37
C VAL A 125 3.14 1.46 -2.46
N VAL A 126 3.10 0.94 -3.69
CA VAL A 126 2.46 1.57 -4.84
C VAL A 126 1.29 0.75 -5.38
N GLN A 127 0.34 1.41 -6.05
CA GLN A 127 -0.94 0.89 -6.53
C GLN A 127 -0.79 -0.27 -7.55
N ASP A 128 0.39 -0.44 -8.17
CA ASP A 128 0.72 -1.61 -8.98
C ASP A 128 0.83 -2.92 -8.17
N GLY A 129 0.58 -2.87 -6.86
CA GLY A 129 0.78 -3.98 -5.92
C GLY A 129 2.25 -4.21 -5.61
N ILE A 130 3.11 -3.24 -5.91
CA ILE A 130 4.57 -3.30 -5.74
C ILE A 130 4.95 -2.61 -4.42
N VAL A 131 5.72 -3.30 -3.60
CA VAL A 131 6.37 -2.78 -2.39
C VAL A 131 7.85 -2.65 -2.69
N TYR A 132 8.38 -1.43 -2.55
CA TYR A 132 9.81 -1.16 -2.58
C TYR A 132 10.33 -1.16 -1.14
N ALA A 133 11.04 -2.23 -0.77
CA ALA A 133 11.60 -2.41 0.57
C ALA A 133 13.00 -3.02 0.52
N LYS A 134 13.77 -2.89 1.61
CA LYS A 134 15.02 -3.65 1.77
C LYS A 134 14.70 -5.07 2.18
N GLU A 135 15.61 -6.00 1.91
CA GLU A 135 15.42 -7.43 2.22
C GLU A 135 15.18 -7.68 3.71
N GLU A 136 15.85 -6.91 4.57
CA GLU A 136 15.70 -6.94 6.04
C GLU A 136 14.28 -6.56 6.53
N ASP A 137 13.50 -5.84 5.73
CA ASP A 137 12.13 -5.42 6.08
C ASP A 137 11.08 -6.51 5.80
N PHE A 138 11.44 -7.54 5.02
CA PHE A 138 10.49 -8.50 4.45
C PHE A 138 9.72 -9.28 5.53
N ALA A 139 10.42 -9.78 6.54
CA ALA A 139 9.81 -10.58 7.61
C ALA A 139 8.75 -9.76 8.38
N SER A 140 9.08 -8.50 8.73
CA SER A 140 8.15 -7.60 9.43
C SER A 140 6.93 -7.25 8.59
N LEU A 141 7.12 -6.96 7.30
CA LEU A 141 6.03 -6.63 6.37
C LEU A 141 5.06 -7.81 6.20
N SER A 142 5.60 -9.02 6.02
CA SER A 142 4.78 -10.24 5.85
C SER A 142 3.88 -10.51 7.06
N VAL A 143 4.40 -10.34 8.28
CA VAL A 143 3.62 -10.52 9.51
C VAL A 143 2.53 -9.46 9.64
N ALA A 144 2.85 -8.21 9.36
CA ALA A 144 1.93 -7.10 9.53
C ALA A 144 0.77 -7.15 8.50
N LEU A 145 1.06 -7.48 7.24
CA LEU A 145 0.01 -7.62 6.21
C LEU A 145 -0.95 -8.80 6.44
N LYS A 146 -0.49 -9.89 7.05
CA LYS A 146 -1.39 -11.00 7.45
C LYS A 146 -2.49 -10.54 8.41
N ARG A 147 -2.24 -9.48 9.20
CA ARG A 147 -3.22 -8.91 10.12
C ARG A 147 -4.28 -8.05 9.41
N VAL A 148 -3.93 -7.39 8.30
CA VAL A 148 -4.87 -6.60 7.48
C VAL A 148 -6.08 -7.46 7.04
N ASN A 149 -5.83 -8.71 6.66
CA ASN A 149 -6.88 -9.67 6.23
C ASN A 149 -7.90 -10.03 7.32
N LEU A 150 -7.68 -9.66 8.58
CA LEU A 150 -8.64 -9.90 9.67
C LEU A 150 -9.68 -8.79 9.81
N TYR A 151 -9.45 -7.64 9.18
CA TYR A 151 -10.31 -6.44 9.29
C TYR A 151 -11.18 -6.22 8.06
N ARG A 152 -11.18 -7.16 7.11
CA ARG A 152 -12.07 -7.24 5.94
C ARG A 152 -12.81 -8.58 5.95
#